data_AF-A0AA42NDK2-F1
#
_entry.id   AF-A0AA42NDK2-F1
#
_cell.length_a   1.000
_cell.length_b   1.000
_cell.length_c   1.000
_cell.angle_alpha   90.00
_cell.angle_beta   90.00
_cell.angle_gamma   90.00
#
_symmetry.space_group_name_H-M   'P 1'
#
loop_
_entity.id
_entity.type
_entity.pdbx_description
1 polymer ?
#
loop_
_entity_poly.entity_id
_entity_poly.type
_entity_poly.pdbx_seq_one_letter_code
_entity_poly.pdbx_strand_id
1 'polypeptide(L)'
;MTYRTGASQLRAVGIREGFRSGLEDKVADQLKARGIDPRYEQEVIPYVKPERKAKYTPDFRLPNGIYIETKGRFVTEDRQKHILIKAQHPSLDIRFVFSNPNARISKTSKTTYADWCLKHGFKYAAKTIPQEWIDE
;
A
#
# COMPACT_ATOMS: atom_id res chain seq x y z
N MET A 1 -7.22 43.44 14.98
CA MET A 1 -8.34 42.49 15.14
C MET A 1 -8.15 41.37 14.13
N THR A 2 -7.49 40.28 14.55
CA THR A 2 -7.13 39.16 13.65
C THR A 2 -8.29 38.18 13.57
N TYR A 3 -8.99 38.15 12.43
CA TYR A 3 -10.00 37.14 12.16
C TYR A 3 -9.30 35.80 11.89
N ARG A 4 -9.01 35.04 12.96
CA ARG A 4 -8.72 33.61 12.86
C ARG A 4 -10.05 32.87 12.69
N THR A 5 -10.51 32.74 11.45
CA THR A 5 -11.59 31.81 11.13
C THR A 5 -11.06 30.38 11.36
N GLY A 6 -11.73 29.64 12.24
CA GLY A 6 -11.28 28.32 12.67
C GLY A 6 -11.26 27.32 11.51
N ALA A 7 -10.20 26.51 11.43
CA ALA A 7 -10.02 25.47 10.41
C ALA A 7 -11.20 24.47 10.30
N SER A 8 -12.07 24.40 11.31
CA SER A 8 -13.30 23.61 11.32
C SER A 8 -14.40 24.18 10.41
N GLN A 9 -14.52 25.51 10.27
CA GLN A 9 -15.52 26.15 9.41
C GLN A 9 -15.17 26.02 7.92
N LEU A 10 -13.87 26.10 7.57
CA LEU A 10 -13.40 25.90 6.19
C LEU A 10 -13.72 24.48 5.69
N ARG A 11 -13.49 23.46 6.52
CA ARG A 11 -13.84 22.06 6.19
C ARG A 11 -15.34 21.85 5.95
N ALA A 12 -16.21 22.59 6.63
CA ALA A 12 -17.66 22.44 6.48
C ALA A 12 -18.20 23.03 5.16
N VAL A 13 -17.53 24.05 4.60
CA VAL A 13 -17.90 24.67 3.33
C VAL A 13 -17.43 23.84 2.15
N GLY A 14 -16.19 23.33 2.19
CA GLY A 14 -15.67 22.46 1.13
C GLY A 14 -16.49 21.18 0.94
N ILE A 15 -16.96 20.56 2.02
CA ILE A 15 -17.84 19.39 1.95
C ILE A 15 -19.19 19.70 1.26
N ARG A 16 -19.72 20.93 1.38
CA ARG A 16 -20.99 21.34 0.77
C ARG A 16 -20.87 21.55 -0.74
N GLU A 17 -19.69 21.94 -1.22
CA GLU A 17 -19.37 22.16 -2.63
C GLU A 17 -18.60 20.97 -3.25
N GLY A 18 -18.27 19.94 -2.47
CA GLY A 18 -17.57 18.73 -2.91
C GLY A 18 -16.04 18.75 -2.78
N PHE A 19 -15.44 19.86 -2.37
CA PHE A 19 -13.99 20.01 -2.14
C PHE A 19 -13.52 19.20 -0.91
N ARG A 20 -12.35 18.58 -1.05
CA ARG A 20 -11.76 17.64 -0.09
C ARG A 20 -10.64 18.26 0.74
N SER A 21 -10.20 19.48 0.43
CA SER A 21 -9.19 20.19 1.21
C SER A 21 -9.40 21.71 1.23
N GLY A 22 -8.93 22.35 2.31
CA GLY A 22 -9.02 23.82 2.43
C GLY A 22 -8.11 24.59 1.46
N LEU A 23 -7.25 23.90 0.70
CA LEU A 23 -6.53 24.48 -0.43
C LEU A 23 -7.43 24.56 -1.66
N GLU A 24 -8.16 23.47 -1.96
CA GLU A 24 -9.10 23.42 -3.08
C GLU A 24 -10.19 24.48 -2.94
N ASP A 25 -10.73 24.69 -1.73
CA ASP A 25 -11.69 25.76 -1.44
C ASP A 25 -11.16 27.14 -1.85
N LYS A 26 -9.92 27.46 -1.44
CA LYS A 26 -9.31 28.76 -1.74
C LYS A 26 -9.06 28.95 -3.23
N VAL A 27 -8.67 27.89 -3.93
CA VAL A 27 -8.45 27.92 -5.37
C VAL A 27 -9.78 28.08 -6.11
N ALA A 28 -10.84 27.39 -5.66
CA ALA A 28 -12.17 27.56 -6.22
C ALA A 28 -12.68 28.99 -6.05
N ASP A 29 -12.52 29.58 -4.87
CA ASP A 29 -12.87 30.98 -4.62
C ASP A 29 -12.06 31.94 -5.51
N GLN A 30 -10.77 31.69 -5.69
CA GLN A 30 -9.91 32.47 -6.60
C GLN A 30 -10.42 32.40 -8.06
N LEU A 31 -10.85 31.23 -8.52
CA LEU A 31 -11.38 31.03 -9.87
C LEU A 31 -12.75 31.72 -10.02
N LYS A 32 -13.67 31.51 -9.06
CA LYS A 32 -14.99 32.17 -9.02
C LYS A 32 -14.85 33.69 -9.00
N ALA A 33 -13.91 34.25 -8.22
CA ALA A 33 -13.63 35.68 -8.17
C ALA A 33 -13.13 36.27 -9.50
N ARG A 34 -12.61 35.43 -10.40
CA ARG A 34 -12.20 35.79 -11.77
C ARG A 34 -13.27 35.45 -12.82
N GLY A 35 -14.47 35.05 -12.40
CA GLY A 35 -15.55 34.62 -13.29
C GLY A 35 -15.29 33.30 -14.00
N ILE A 36 -14.36 32.48 -13.49
CA ILE A 36 -14.00 31.17 -14.07
C ILE A 36 -14.68 30.07 -13.24
N ASP A 37 -15.40 29.18 -13.90
CA ASP A 37 -15.99 27.99 -13.26
C ASP A 37 -14.88 26.98 -12.86
N PRO A 38 -14.76 26.63 -11.57
CA PRO A 38 -13.69 25.76 -11.07
C PRO A 38 -13.78 24.29 -11.50
N ARG A 39 -14.89 23.79 -12.05
CA ARG A 39 -15.06 22.42 -12.60
C ARG A 39 -14.33 21.30 -11.81
N TYR A 40 -14.53 21.24 -10.49
CA TYR A 40 -13.80 20.35 -9.60
C TYR A 40 -14.18 18.87 -9.74
N GLU A 41 -13.18 17.99 -9.93
CA GLU A 41 -13.34 16.52 -10.08
C GLU A 41 -14.37 16.07 -11.15
N GLN A 42 -14.67 16.91 -12.15
CA GLN A 42 -15.67 16.60 -13.18
C GLN A 42 -15.10 15.80 -14.38
N GLU A 43 -13.78 15.83 -14.56
CA GLU A 43 -13.10 15.19 -15.70
C GLU A 43 -12.21 14.03 -15.22
N VAL A 44 -12.29 12.90 -15.92
CA VAL A 44 -11.41 11.74 -15.72
C VAL A 44 -10.55 11.58 -16.95
N ILE A 45 -9.24 11.79 -16.80
CA ILE A 45 -8.27 11.61 -17.88
C ILE A 45 -7.67 10.20 -17.76
N PRO A 46 -7.99 9.26 -18.67
CA PRO A 46 -7.36 7.95 -18.66
C PRO A 46 -5.88 8.08 -19.05
N TYR A 47 -5.01 7.31 -18.39
CA TYR A 47 -3.60 7.23 -18.72
C TYR A 47 -3.08 5.81 -18.53
N VAL A 48 -2.02 5.46 -19.27
CA VAL A 48 -1.33 4.17 -19.16
C VAL A 48 -0.12 4.33 -18.26
N LYS A 49 0.02 3.44 -17.27
CA LYS A 49 1.27 3.30 -16.52
C LYS A 49 2.22 2.43 -17.35
N PRO A 50 3.37 2.95 -17.83
CA PRO A 50 4.29 2.17 -18.64
C PRO A 50 4.88 1.01 -17.83
N GLU A 51 5.28 -0.04 -18.52
CA GLU A 51 5.96 -1.17 -17.91
C GLU A 51 7.27 -0.71 -17.25
N ARG A 52 7.51 -1.20 -16.02
CA ARG A 52 8.74 -0.92 -15.28
C ARG A 52 9.41 -2.22 -14.88
N LYS A 53 10.64 -2.43 -15.36
CA LYS A 53 11.49 -3.52 -14.88
C LYS A 53 11.90 -3.25 -13.43
N ALA A 54 11.71 -4.23 -12.57
CA ALA A 54 12.15 -4.21 -11.19
C ALA A 54 12.94 -5.49 -10.90
N LYS A 55 13.82 -5.44 -9.90
CA LYS A 55 14.60 -6.60 -9.44
C LYS A 55 14.13 -7.01 -8.06
N TYR A 56 14.08 -8.32 -7.84
CA TYR A 56 13.85 -8.91 -6.53
C TYR A 56 15.15 -9.57 -6.06
N THR A 57 15.58 -9.20 -4.86
CA THR A 57 16.70 -9.86 -4.18
C THR A 57 16.14 -10.44 -2.88
N PRO A 58 16.05 -11.76 -2.75
CA PRO A 58 15.64 -12.41 -1.50
C PRO A 58 16.72 -12.19 -0.43
N ASP A 59 16.34 -12.22 0.85
CA ASP A 59 17.29 -12.07 1.94
C ASP A 59 18.24 -13.29 2.04
N PHE A 60 17.68 -14.50 1.88
CA PHE A 60 18.46 -15.74 1.93
C PHE A 60 17.96 -16.77 0.91
N ARG A 61 18.82 -17.75 0.64
CA ARG A 61 18.50 -18.92 -0.19
C ARG A 61 19.04 -20.17 0.50
N LEU A 62 18.17 -21.14 0.75
CA LEU A 62 18.53 -22.44 1.30
C LEU A 62 19.17 -23.34 0.23
N PRO A 63 19.99 -24.35 0.60
CA PRO A 63 20.63 -25.26 -0.36
C PRO A 63 19.64 -26.03 -1.25
N ASN A 64 18.46 -26.34 -0.73
CA ASN A 64 17.36 -27.00 -1.46
C ASN A 64 16.60 -26.07 -2.43
N GLY A 65 17.00 -24.80 -2.54
CA GLY A 65 16.45 -23.85 -3.50
C GLY A 65 15.29 -22.99 -2.99
N ILE A 66 14.86 -23.17 -1.73
CA ILE A 66 13.87 -22.30 -1.09
C ILE A 66 14.46 -20.91 -0.86
N TYR A 67 13.71 -19.87 -1.24
CA TYR A 67 14.04 -18.48 -0.98
C TYR A 67 13.34 -18.00 0.29
N ILE A 68 14.09 -17.31 1.15
CA ILE A 68 13.58 -16.77 2.41
C ILE A 68 13.60 -15.25 2.37
N GLU A 69 12.45 -14.65 2.66
CA GLU A 69 12.30 -13.21 2.92
C GLU A 69 11.98 -13.01 4.41
N THR A 70 12.82 -12.27 5.11
CA THR A 70 12.55 -11.86 6.50
C THR A 70 11.80 -10.54 6.52
N LYS A 71 10.74 -10.44 7.33
CA LYS A 71 9.95 -9.20 7.41
C LYS A 71 9.52 -8.85 8.83
N GLY A 72 9.86 -7.64 9.25
CA GLY A 72 9.25 -6.97 10.39
C GLY A 72 7.98 -6.23 10.00
N ARG A 73 8.13 -5.20 9.16
CA ARG A 73 7.00 -4.42 8.62
C ARG A 73 6.66 -4.92 7.22
N PHE A 74 5.42 -5.35 7.02
CA PHE A 74 4.97 -5.84 5.73
C PHE A 74 3.98 -4.86 5.09
N VAL A 75 4.49 -3.95 4.25
CA VAL A 75 3.71 -2.86 3.64
C VAL A 75 2.97 -3.29 2.38
N THR A 76 2.03 -2.46 1.91
CA THR A 76 1.23 -2.75 0.71
C THR A 76 2.08 -2.99 -0.53
N GLU A 77 3.11 -2.18 -0.74
CA GLU A 77 4.02 -2.30 -1.87
C GLU A 77 4.75 -3.65 -1.86
N ASP A 78 5.28 -4.08 -0.71
CA ASP A 78 5.92 -5.39 -0.57
C ASP A 78 4.96 -6.54 -0.90
N ARG A 79 3.69 -6.46 -0.45
CA ARG A 79 2.68 -7.47 -0.75
C ARG A 79 2.37 -7.54 -2.25
N GLN A 80 2.18 -6.39 -2.89
CA GLN A 80 1.96 -6.32 -4.34
C GLN A 80 3.15 -6.84 -5.13
N LYS A 81 4.37 -6.49 -4.71
CA LYS A 81 5.63 -6.99 -5.28
C LYS A 81 5.67 -8.52 -5.30
N HIS A 82 5.40 -9.18 -4.18
CA HIS A 82 5.48 -10.64 -4.11
C HIS A 82 4.36 -11.35 -4.88
N ILE A 83 3.15 -10.77 -4.96
CA ILE A 83 2.10 -11.27 -5.86
C ILE A 83 2.58 -11.25 -7.32
N LEU A 84 3.18 -10.15 -7.76
CA LEU A 84 3.70 -10.02 -9.12
C LEU A 84 4.84 -10.99 -9.39
N ILE A 85 5.81 -11.12 -8.47
CA ILE A 85 6.91 -12.08 -8.60
C ILE A 85 6.37 -13.50 -8.73
N LYS A 86 5.41 -13.89 -7.89
CA LYS A 86 4.81 -15.23 -7.94
C LYS A 86 4.06 -15.47 -9.26
N ALA A 87 3.35 -14.45 -9.77
CA ALA A 87 2.65 -14.56 -11.06
C ALA A 87 3.63 -14.70 -12.24
N GLN A 88 4.76 -13.99 -12.20
CA GLN A 88 5.77 -13.99 -13.28
C GLN A 88 6.77 -15.15 -13.18
N HIS A 89 6.99 -15.66 -11.97
CA HIS A 89 7.95 -16.72 -11.65
C HIS A 89 7.30 -17.78 -10.73
N PRO A 90 6.28 -18.52 -11.22
CA PRO A 90 5.52 -19.46 -10.40
C PRO A 90 6.34 -20.64 -9.88
N SER A 91 7.52 -20.90 -10.46
CA SER A 91 8.43 -21.96 -10.03
C SER A 91 9.30 -21.60 -8.82
N LEU A 92 9.34 -20.32 -8.41
CA LEU A 92 10.11 -19.90 -7.23
C LEU A 92 9.36 -20.25 -5.95
N ASP A 93 9.97 -21.05 -5.07
CA ASP A 93 9.47 -21.27 -3.72
C ASP A 93 9.98 -20.15 -2.80
N ILE A 94 9.16 -19.12 -2.61
CA ILE A 94 9.44 -17.99 -1.73
C ILE A 94 8.61 -18.14 -0.46
N ARG A 95 9.30 -18.13 0.69
CA ARG A 95 8.68 -18.24 2.02
C ARG A 95 9.06 -17.06 2.89
N PHE A 96 8.18 -16.71 3.82
CA PHE A 96 8.38 -15.56 4.71
C PHE A 96 8.73 -15.98 6.13
N VAL A 97 9.68 -15.28 6.76
CA VAL A 97 9.90 -15.36 8.20
C VAL A 97 9.57 -14.00 8.81
N PHE A 98 8.47 -13.95 9.55
CA PHE A 98 8.01 -12.70 10.16
C PHE A 98 8.48 -12.56 11.60
N SER A 99 8.81 -11.34 12.04
CA SER A 99 9.01 -11.09 13.48
C SER A 99 7.73 -11.34 14.28
N ASN A 100 6.57 -11.00 13.70
CA ASN A 100 5.25 -11.31 14.23
C ASN A 100 4.25 -11.53 13.06
N PRO A 101 3.90 -12.78 12.71
CA PRO A 101 2.95 -13.05 11.63
C PRO A 101 1.51 -12.63 11.98
N ASN A 102 1.17 -12.45 13.26
CA ASN A 102 -0.14 -11.98 13.72
C ASN A 102 -0.30 -10.45 13.63
N ALA A 103 0.76 -9.73 13.21
CA ALA A 103 0.65 -8.30 12.96
C ALA A 103 -0.34 -8.02 11.84
N ARG A 104 -1.12 -6.95 11.99
CA ARG A 104 -2.17 -6.56 11.04
C ARG A 104 -1.57 -5.80 9.85
N ILE A 105 -2.08 -6.02 8.64
CA ILE A 105 -1.61 -5.36 7.41
C ILE A 105 -1.76 -3.84 7.44
N SER A 106 -2.67 -3.33 8.27
CA SER A 106 -2.83 -1.92 8.62
C SER A 106 -3.49 -1.80 10.00
N LYS A 107 -3.51 -0.59 10.57
CA LYS A 107 -4.15 -0.32 11.87
C LYS A 107 -5.66 -0.62 11.88
N THR A 108 -6.32 -0.47 10.74
CA THR A 108 -7.78 -0.63 10.58
C THR A 108 -8.18 -2.02 10.08
N SER A 109 -7.27 -2.77 9.47
CA SER A 109 -7.56 -4.11 8.97
C SER A 109 -7.71 -5.12 10.12
N LYS A 110 -8.51 -6.17 9.89
CA LYS A 110 -8.51 -7.40 10.70
C LYS A 110 -7.55 -8.46 10.15
N THR A 111 -7.16 -8.35 8.89
CA THR A 111 -6.26 -9.28 8.21
C THR A 111 -4.83 -9.15 8.75
N THR A 112 -4.26 -10.28 9.15
CA THR A 112 -2.87 -10.40 9.60
C THR A 112 -1.91 -10.70 8.45
N TYR A 113 -0.60 -10.69 8.72
CA TYR A 113 0.40 -11.10 7.72
C TYR A 113 0.25 -12.59 7.38
N ALA A 114 0.00 -13.43 8.39
CA ALA A 114 -0.35 -14.83 8.23
C ALA A 114 -1.55 -15.03 7.30
N ASP A 115 -2.67 -14.35 7.56
CA ASP A 115 -3.89 -14.44 6.74
C ASP A 115 -3.61 -14.08 5.28
N TRP A 116 -2.78 -13.05 5.07
CA TRP A 116 -2.37 -12.64 3.73
C TRP A 116 -1.55 -13.74 3.04
N CYS A 117 -0.57 -14.33 3.72
CA CYS A 117 0.22 -15.43 3.18
C CYS A 117 -0.66 -16.63 2.82
N LEU A 118 -1.57 -17.04 3.69
CA LEU A 118 -2.52 -18.13 3.42
C LEU A 118 -3.39 -17.84 2.20
N LYS A 119 -3.97 -16.63 2.12
CA LYS A 119 -4.80 -16.20 1.00
C LYS A 119 -4.07 -16.24 -0.34
N HIS A 120 -2.79 -15.90 -0.37
CA HIS A 120 -1.98 -15.81 -1.59
C HIS A 120 -1.08 -17.03 -1.82
N GLY A 121 -1.19 -18.06 -0.97
CA GLY A 121 -0.45 -19.32 -1.09
C GLY A 121 1.06 -19.18 -0.84
N PHE A 122 1.46 -18.37 0.13
CA PHE A 122 2.84 -18.30 0.61
C PHE A 122 2.97 -19.06 1.93
N LYS A 123 4.01 -19.89 2.06
CA LYS A 123 4.40 -20.45 3.36
C LYS A 123 5.04 -19.37 4.20
N TYR A 124 4.84 -19.42 5.52
CA TYR A 124 5.42 -18.46 6.44
C TYR A 124 5.78 -19.12 7.78
N ALA A 125 6.66 -18.48 8.53
CA ALA A 125 7.07 -18.85 9.88
C ALA A 125 7.23 -17.62 10.78
N ALA A 126 7.34 -17.84 12.09
CA ALA A 126 7.54 -16.80 13.08
C ALA A 126 8.98 -16.84 13.63
N LYS A 127 9.65 -15.68 13.58
CA LYS A 127 10.97 -15.38 14.16
C LYS A 127 12.16 -16.12 13.54
N THR A 128 12.04 -17.42 13.26
CA THR A 128 13.13 -18.26 12.75
C THR A 128 12.66 -19.12 11.58
N ILE A 129 13.62 -19.58 10.79
CA ILE A 129 13.39 -20.57 9.74
C ILE A 129 13.09 -21.92 10.42
N PRO A 130 11.97 -22.58 10.13
CA PRO A 130 11.67 -23.91 10.67
C PRO A 130 12.64 -24.97 10.13
N GLN A 131 12.99 -25.95 10.96
CA GLN A 131 13.91 -27.01 10.59
C GLN A 131 13.36 -27.83 9.42
N GLU A 132 12.04 -28.04 9.36
CA GLU A 132 11.39 -28.74 8.26
C GLU A 132 11.59 -28.07 6.89
N TRP A 133 11.88 -26.76 6.82
CA TRP A 133 12.20 -26.12 5.55
C TRP A 133 13.65 -26.34 5.13
N ILE A 134 14.54 -26.57 6.09
CA ILE A 134 15.96 -26.83 5.84
C ILE A 134 16.16 -28.26 5.33
N ASP A 135 15.34 -29.19 5.84
CA ASP A 135 15.43 -30.63 5.55
C ASP A 135 14.56 -31.10 4.37
N GLU A 136 13.84 -30.19 3.69
CA GLU A 136 13.13 -30.46 2.43
C GLU A 136 14.11 -30.73 1.27
#